data_AF-A0A382AGV4-F1
#
_entry.id   AF-A0A382AGV4-F1
#
_cell.length_a   1.000
_cell.length_b   1.000
_cell.length_c   1.000
_cell.angle_alpha   90.00
_cell.angle_beta   90.00
_cell.angle_gamma   90.00
#
_symmetry.space_group_name_H-M   'P 1'
#
loop_
_entity.id
_entity.type
_entity.pdbx_description
1 polymer ?
#
loop_
_entity_poly.entity_id
_entity_poly.type
_entity_poly.pdbx_seq_one_letter_code
_entity_poly.pdbx_strand_id
1 'polypeptide(L)' 'MGNLKEVKEMSQIDYSLDNYERPRLTTPNGEKRLLLHSCCAPCSGEVMEAMATSDIDTTIFFYNPNIHPIEEYELR' A
#
# COMPACT_ATOMS: atom_id res chain seq x y z
N MET A 1 -5.40 -47.63 5.04
CA MET A 1 -5.68 -46.72 3.91
C MET A 1 -6.65 -45.64 4.41
N GLY A 2 -6.32 -44.39 4.63
CA GLY A 2 -5.06 -43.66 4.69
C GLY A 2 -5.29 -42.51 5.70
N ASN A 3 -4.25 -42.20 6.48
CA ASN A 3 -4.25 -41.05 7.39
C ASN A 3 -4.37 -39.77 6.56
N LEU A 4 -5.53 -39.10 6.63
CA LEU A 4 -5.68 -37.71 6.21
C LEU A 4 -5.05 -36.84 7.29
N LYS A 5 -3.73 -36.65 7.15
CA LYS A 5 -2.94 -35.71 7.94
C LYS A 5 -3.57 -34.32 7.89
N GLU A 6 -3.74 -33.74 9.08
CA GLU A 6 -3.64 -32.31 9.39
C GLU A 6 -4.00 -31.36 8.26
N VAL A 7 -5.30 -31.06 8.12
CA VAL A 7 -5.71 -29.79 7.56
C VAL A 7 -5.30 -28.74 8.60
N LYS A 8 -4.16 -28.07 8.39
CA LYS A 8 -3.83 -26.85 9.13
C LYS A 8 -5.05 -25.93 9.03
N GLU A 9 -5.66 -25.60 10.16
CA GLU A 9 -6.64 -24.53 10.22
C GLU A 9 -6.04 -23.29 9.55
N MET A 10 -6.59 -22.92 8.40
CA MET A 10 -6.37 -21.60 7.85
C MET A 10 -7.10 -20.68 8.83
N SER A 11 -6.35 -19.97 9.68
CA SER A 11 -6.92 -19.02 10.64
C SER A 11 -7.95 -18.16 9.91
N GLN A 12 -9.20 -18.19 10.35
CA GLN A 12 -10.22 -17.28 9.82
C GLN A 12 -9.74 -15.86 10.12
N ILE A 13 -9.19 -15.19 9.11
CA ILE A 13 -8.79 -13.80 9.21
C ILE A 13 -10.11 -13.03 9.29
N ASP A 14 -10.39 -12.48 10.45
CA ASP A 14 -11.48 -11.53 10.63
C ASP A 14 -11.13 -10.24 9.87
N TYR A 15 -11.87 -9.97 8.79
CA TYR A 15 -11.71 -8.77 7.97
C TYR A 15 -12.57 -7.60 8.48
N SER A 16 -13.15 -7.71 9.68
CA SER A 16 -13.88 -6.60 10.30
C SER A 16 -12.95 -5.41 10.58
N LEU A 17 -13.50 -4.20 10.46
CA LEU A 17 -12.76 -2.97 10.79
C LEU A 17 -12.55 -2.84 12.31
N ASP A 18 -13.41 -3.46 13.11
CA ASP A 18 -13.43 -3.34 14.57
C ASP A 18 -12.13 -3.87 15.22
N ASN A 19 -11.42 -4.76 14.53
CA ASN A 19 -10.16 -5.36 14.98
C ASN A 19 -8.98 -5.05 14.04
N TYR A 20 -9.11 -4.07 13.13
CA TYR A 20 -8.04 -3.74 12.20
C TYR A 20 -6.93 -2.94 12.88
N GLU A 21 -5.76 -3.57 13.04
CA GLU A 21 -4.52 -2.89 13.40
C GLU A 21 -3.64 -2.69 12.17
N ARG A 22 -3.38 -1.43 11.81
CA ARG A 22 -2.49 -1.10 10.68
C ARG A 22 -1.05 -1.51 11.01
N PRO A 23 -0.39 -2.35 10.19
CA PRO A 23 1.00 -2.73 10.42
C PRO A 23 1.94 -1.54 10.20
N ARG A 24 2.96 -1.40 11.05
CA ARG A 24 4.06 -0.44 10.86
C ARG A 24 5.05 -1.01 9.84
N LEU A 25 5.27 -0.29 8.76
CA LEU A 25 6.15 -0.69 7.68
C LEU A 25 7.60 -0.30 7.97
N THR A 26 8.53 -1.08 7.43
CA THR A 26 9.96 -0.78 7.45
C THR A 26 10.53 -0.88 6.04
N THR A 27 11.43 0.03 5.71
CA THR A 27 12.17 0.01 4.45
C THR A 27 13.28 -1.04 4.47
N PRO A 28 13.65 -1.58 3.29
CA PRO A 28 14.81 -2.45 3.19
C PRO A 28 16.11 -1.67 3.41
N ASN A 29 17.17 -2.36 3.83
CA ASN A 29 18.53 -1.83 3.96
C ASN A 29 18.70 -0.63 4.90
N GLY A 30 17.71 -0.33 5.75
CA GLY A 30 17.76 0.83 6.66
C GLY A 30 17.61 2.17 5.95
N GLU A 31 17.10 2.18 4.71
CA GLU A 31 16.83 3.41 3.96
C GLU A 31 15.76 4.25 4.65
N LYS A 32 15.85 5.57 4.57
CA LYS A 32 14.82 6.44 5.19
C LYS A 32 13.84 7.04 4.19
N ARG A 33 14.26 7.09 2.93
CA ARG A 33 13.55 7.77 1.85
C ARG A 33 12.97 6.77 0.87
N LEU A 34 11.70 6.98 0.52
CA LEU A 34 10.97 6.16 -0.43
C LEU A 34 10.45 7.05 -1.57
N LEU A 35 10.66 6.63 -2.81
CA LEU A 35 10.04 7.26 -3.98
C LEU A 35 8.81 6.45 -4.38
N LEU A 36 7.63 7.07 -4.31
CA LEU A 36 6.36 6.45 -4.68
C LEU A 36 5.91 6.98 -6.05
N HIS A 37 5.88 6.11 -7.06
CA HIS A 37 5.20 6.41 -8.31
C HIS A 37 3.69 6.28 -8.12
N SER A 38 2.95 7.36 -8.40
CA SER A 38 1.49 7.35 -8.45
C SER A 38 0.98 7.79 -9.81
N CYS A 39 0.08 7.02 -10.40
CA CYS A 39 -0.64 7.39 -11.61
C CYS A 39 -2.07 7.91 -11.33
N CYS A 40 -2.64 7.62 -10.16
CA CYS A 40 -4.04 7.93 -9.81
C CYS A 40 -4.18 8.18 -8.31
N ALA A 41 -4.77 9.32 -7.93
CA ALA A 41 -4.99 9.71 -6.53
C ALA A 41 -5.71 8.67 -5.65
N PRO A 42 -6.84 8.05 -6.06
CA PRO A 42 -7.58 7.16 -5.15
C PRO A 42 -6.84 5.85 -4.86
N CYS A 43 -6.04 5.36 -5.82
CA CYS A 43 -5.36 4.06 -5.70
C CYS A 43 -4.15 4.14 -4.77
N SER A 44 -3.46 5.29 -4.75
CA SER A 44 -2.27 5.49 -3.93
C SER A 44 -2.58 6.00 -2.53
N GLY A 45 -3.82 6.41 -2.23
CA GLY A 45 -4.19 7.01 -0.94
C GLY A 45 -3.85 6.11 0.25
N GLU A 46 -4.28 4.85 0.22
CA GLU A 46 -4.01 3.89 1.30
C GLU A 46 -2.50 3.61 1.46
N VAL A 47 -1.74 3.57 0.36
CA VAL A 47 -0.29 3.40 0.40
C VAL A 47 0.39 4.62 1.04
N MET A 48 -0.03 5.82 0.64
CA MET A 48 0.47 7.09 1.21
C MET A 48 0.19 7.16 2.72
N GLU A 49 -1.02 6.75 3.13
CA GLU A 49 -1.40 6.71 4.55
C GLU A 49 -0.57 5.67 5.33
N ALA A 50 -0.31 4.51 4.75
CA ALA A 50 0.54 3.48 5.35
C ALA A 50 1.99 3.97 5.55
N MET A 51 2.55 4.68 4.56
CA MET A 51 3.89 5.25 4.66
C MET A 51 3.96 6.37 5.72
N ALA A 52 2.99 7.28 5.70
CA ALA A 52 2.90 8.35 6.70
C ALA A 52 2.73 7.80 8.12
N THR A 53 1.84 6.82 8.29
CA THR A 53 1.63 6.11 9.58
C THR A 53 2.80 5.20 9.94
N SER A 54 3.83 5.06 9.10
CA SER A 54 5.05 4.32 9.43
C SER A 54 6.26 5.25 9.61
N ASP A 55 6.05 6.57 9.61
CA ASP A 55 7.10 7.58 9.71
C ASP A 55 8.18 7.45 8.60
N ILE A 56 7.77 7.00 7.40
CA ILE A 56 8.65 6.85 6.23
C ILE A 56 8.67 8.15 5.41
N ASP A 57 9.86 8.73 5.21
CA ASP A 57 10.05 9.92 4.39
C ASP A 57 9.76 9.57 2.92
N THR A 58 8.61 10.01 2.42
CA THR A 58 8.08 9.58 1.13
C THR A 58 8.01 10.76 0.17
N THR A 59 8.66 10.62 -0.98
CA THR A 59 8.54 11.53 -2.12
C THR A 59 7.59 10.93 -3.14
N ILE A 60 6.65 11.73 -3.65
CA ILE A 60 5.68 11.27 -4.65
C ILE A 60 6.14 11.72 -6.04
N PHE A 61 6.18 10.78 -6.97
CA PHE A 61 6.32 11.04 -8.40
C PHE A 61 4.97 10.77 -9.07
N PHE A 62 4.27 11.83 -9.45
CA PHE A 62 3.02 11.71 -10.20
C PHE A 62 3.31 11.56 -11.69
N TYR A 63 2.79 10.49 -12.30
CA TYR A 63 2.85 10.30 -13.75
C TYR A 63 1.69 9.46 -14.28
N ASN A 64 0.80 10.11 -15.03
CA ASN A 64 -0.30 9.48 -15.75
C ASN A 64 -0.36 9.97 -17.21
N PRO A 65 0.20 9.22 -18.18
CA PRO A 65 0.23 9.63 -19.58
C PRO A 65 -1.13 9.62 -20.27
N ASN A 66 -2.18 9.12 -19.61
CA ASN A 66 -3.53 9.05 -20.18
C ASN A 66 -4.36 10.31 -19.90
N ILE A 67 -3.87 11.23 -19.06
CA ILE A 67 -4.54 12.51 -18.84
C ILE A 67 -4.22 13.41 -20.03
N HIS A 68 -5.25 13.70 -20.82
CA HIS A 68 -5.15 14.53 -22.00
C HIS A 68 -6.37 15.45 -22.05
N PRO A 69 -6.19 16.75 -22.35
CA PRO A 69 -4.95 17.39 -22.81
C PRO A 69 -3.99 17.74 -21.66
N ILE A 70 -2.79 18.24 -21.98
CA ILE A 70 -1.73 18.52 -20.99
C ILE A 70 -2.20 19.50 -19.91
N GLU A 71 -3.10 20.41 -20.24
CA GLU A 71 -3.67 21.36 -19.29
C GLU A 71 -4.46 20.64 -18.18
N GLU A 72 -5.07 19.48 -18.46
CA GLU A 72 -5.71 18.67 -17.43
C GLU A 72 -4.69 17.95 -16.54
N TYR A 73 -3.54 17.55 -17.09
CA TYR A 73 -2.46 16.90 -16.36
C TYR A 73 -1.83 17.85 -15.32
N GLU A 74 -1.57 19.09 -15.71
CA GLU A 74 -0.93 20.11 -14.84
C GLU A 74 -1.82 20.58 -13.68
N LEU A 75 -3.11 20.21 -13.66
CA LEU A 75 -4.02 20.47 -12.53
C LEU A 75 -3.87 19.46 -11.38
N ARG A 76 -2.96 18.49 -11.49
CA ARG A 76 -2.79 17.37 -10.54
C ARG A 76 -1.44 17.42 -9.86
#